data_AF-A0A6L9Z1J2-F1
#
_entry.id   AF-A0A6L9Z1J2-F1
#
_cell.length_a   1.000
_cell.length_b   1.000
_cell.length_c   1.000
_cell.angle_alpha   90.00
_cell.angle_beta   90.00
_cell.angle_gamma   90.00
#
_symmetry.space_group_name_H-M   'P 1'
#
loop_
_entity.id
_entity.type
_entity.pdbx_description
1 polymer ?
#
loop_
_entity_poly.entity_id
_entity_poly.type
_entity_poly.pdbx_seq_one_letter_code
_entity_poly.pdbx_strand_id
1 'polypeptide(L)'
;GEAFPVSIMDIAPETPIPGLIIFSQRAKPLAAWMSGLELSFVRLDTTDDKPKLLLETGANESWILANLTKSQILAEAKSFEEAKQKANFVHFLAVQSSPTSERFAGFWLCREL
;
A
#
# COMPACT_ATOMS: atom_id res chain seq x y z
N GLY A 1 7.37 3.30 -12.37
CA GLY A 1 6.21 4.10 -11.96
C GLY A 1 6.57 5.54 -12.09
N GLU A 2 5.69 6.35 -12.65
CA GLU A 2 5.86 7.80 -12.68
C GLU A 2 5.70 8.33 -11.25
N ALA A 3 6.68 9.11 -10.78
CA ALA A 3 6.58 9.77 -9.49
C ALA A 3 5.82 11.09 -9.68
N PHE A 4 4.69 11.24 -8.99
CA PHE A 4 3.94 12.49 -9.02
C PHE A 4 4.58 13.51 -8.05
N PRO A 5 4.63 14.80 -8.40
CA PRO A 5 5.10 15.82 -7.47
C PRO A 5 4.18 15.89 -6.24
N VAL A 6 4.73 15.61 -5.06
CA VAL A 6 4.01 15.69 -3.77
C VAL A 6 3.46 17.10 -3.53
N SER A 7 4.08 18.13 -4.11
CA SER A 7 3.61 19.52 -4.09
C SER A 7 2.22 19.71 -4.72
N ILE A 8 1.76 18.78 -5.55
CA ILE A 8 0.42 18.81 -6.18
C ILE A 8 -0.64 18.17 -5.26
N MET A 9 -0.23 17.55 -4.15
CA MET A 9 -1.10 16.76 -3.29
C MET A 9 -1.48 17.49 -1.99
N ASP A 10 -1.19 18.79 -1.84
CA ASP A 10 -1.51 19.59 -0.63
C ASP A 10 -1.04 18.92 0.68
N ILE A 11 0.13 18.28 0.65
CA ILE A 11 0.73 17.61 1.81
C ILE A 11 1.82 18.52 2.38
N ALA A 12 1.81 18.72 3.70
CA ALA A 12 2.90 19.43 4.37
C ALA A 12 4.24 18.68 4.17
N PRO A 13 5.37 19.37 3.93
CA PRO A 13 6.64 18.72 3.59
C PRO A 13 7.13 17.66 4.59
N GLU A 14 6.79 17.82 5.86
CA GLU A 14 7.21 16.93 6.96
C GLU A 14 6.18 15.82 7.26
N THR A 15 5.07 15.74 6.52
CA THR A 15 4.07 14.69 6.74
C THR A 15 4.64 13.34 6.31
N PRO A 16 4.73 12.36 7.22
CA PRO A 16 5.20 11.02 6.86
C PRO A 16 4.19 10.34 5.93
N ILE A 17 4.69 9.80 4.82
CA ILE A 17 3.87 9.00 3.90
C ILE A 17 3.83 7.56 4.42
N PRO A 18 2.68 7.04 4.85
CA PRO A 18 2.57 5.65 5.28
C PRO A 18 2.67 4.69 4.09
N GLY A 19 2.97 3.42 4.37
CA GLY A 19 2.99 2.42 3.31
C GLY A 19 3.06 0.99 3.81
N LEU A 20 2.93 0.07 2.86
CA LEU A 20 3.02 -1.37 3.10
C LEU A 20 4.22 -1.95 2.37
N ILE A 21 4.90 -2.88 3.03
CA ILE A 21 6.02 -3.62 2.44
C ILE A 21 5.67 -5.11 2.42
N ILE A 22 5.68 -5.69 1.23
CA ILE A 22 5.55 -7.13 1.02
C ILE A 22 6.94 -7.75 0.98
N PHE A 23 7.24 -8.62 1.94
CA PHE A 23 8.46 -9.41 1.96
C PHE A 23 8.27 -10.76 1.27
N SER A 24 9.11 -11.07 0.28
CA SER A 24 9.04 -12.35 -0.43
C SER A 24 10.38 -12.75 -1.02
N GLN A 25 10.77 -14.02 -0.86
CA GLN A 25 11.93 -14.59 -1.57
C GLN A 25 11.78 -14.52 -3.11
N ARG A 26 10.56 -14.32 -3.60
CA ARG A 26 10.22 -14.11 -5.01
C ARG A 26 9.92 -12.64 -5.33
N ALA A 27 10.57 -11.70 -4.64
CA ALA A 27 10.29 -10.27 -4.77
C ALA A 27 10.36 -9.74 -6.21
N LYS A 28 11.40 -10.11 -6.99
CA LYS A 28 11.55 -9.68 -8.40
C LYS A 28 10.39 -10.15 -9.30
N PRO A 29 10.10 -11.46 -9.41
CA PRO A 29 8.98 -11.90 -10.25
C PRO A 29 7.62 -11.41 -9.73
N LEU A 30 7.44 -11.26 -8.41
CA LEU A 30 6.23 -10.66 -7.85
C LEU A 30 6.07 -9.21 -8.30
N ALA A 31 7.12 -8.39 -8.16
CA ALA A 31 7.08 -6.99 -8.58
C ALA A 31 6.90 -6.85 -10.11
N ALA A 32 7.50 -7.75 -10.89
CA ALA A 32 7.31 -7.79 -12.34
C ALA A 32 5.85 -8.10 -12.70
N TRP A 33 5.21 -9.06 -12.02
CA TRP A 33 3.79 -9.35 -12.19
C TRP A 33 2.91 -8.15 -11.80
N MET A 34 3.15 -7.55 -10.64
CA MET A 34 2.41 -6.36 -10.18
C MET A 34 2.58 -5.15 -11.10
N SER A 35 3.70 -5.04 -11.82
CA SER A 35 3.94 -3.96 -12.78
C SER A 35 3.04 -4.05 -14.01
N GLY A 36 2.43 -5.21 -14.28
CA GLY A 36 1.40 -5.37 -15.30
C GLY A 36 -0.01 -4.97 -14.84
N LEU A 37 -0.18 -4.59 -13.57
CA LEU A 37 -1.45 -4.13 -13.02
C LEU A 37 -1.50 -2.60 -13.00
N GLU A 38 -2.69 -2.05 -13.23
CA GLU A 38 -2.97 -0.63 -13.03
C GLU A 38 -3.22 -0.36 -11.54
N LEU A 39 -2.15 -0.35 -10.72
CA LEU A 39 -2.24 -0.17 -9.28
C LEU A 39 -2.82 1.21 -8.92
N SER A 40 -3.92 1.21 -8.15
CA SER A 40 -4.61 2.43 -7.74
C SER A 40 -4.28 2.79 -6.28
N PHE A 41 -4.85 2.07 -5.31
CA PHE A 41 -4.63 2.31 -3.89
C PHE A 41 -4.87 1.07 -3.03
N VAL A 42 -4.37 1.10 -1.81
CA VAL A 42 -4.64 0.11 -0.76
C VAL A 42 -5.64 0.68 0.24
N ARG A 43 -6.64 -0.12 0.60
CA ARG A 43 -7.61 0.22 1.65
C ARG A 43 -7.89 -0.91 2.62
N LEU A 44 -8.21 -0.56 3.85
CA LEU A 44 -8.78 -1.46 4.85
C LEU A 44 -10.29 -1.66 4.57
N ASP A 45 -10.70 -2.91 4.43
CA ASP A 45 -12.10 -3.30 4.38
C ASP A 45 -12.51 -4.00 5.68
N THR A 46 -13.50 -3.44 6.36
CA THR A 46 -14.11 -3.97 7.59
C THR A 46 -15.61 -4.20 7.44
N THR A 47 -16.12 -4.31 6.21
CA THR A 47 -17.57 -4.44 5.95
C THR A 47 -18.12 -5.77 6.46
N ASP A 48 -17.31 -6.83 6.43
CA ASP A 48 -17.62 -8.15 6.96
C ASP A 48 -16.92 -8.41 8.30
N ASP A 49 -17.29 -9.47 9.01
CA ASP A 49 -16.61 -9.98 10.23
C ASP A 49 -15.14 -10.44 10.00
N LYS A 50 -14.61 -10.26 8.79
CA LYS A 50 -13.25 -10.64 8.39
C LYS A 50 -12.52 -9.44 7.79
N PRO A 51 -11.91 -8.59 8.62
CA PRO A 51 -11.15 -7.45 8.16
C PRO A 51 -10.00 -7.85 7.24
N LYS A 52 -9.82 -7.11 6.14
CA LYS A 52 -8.84 -7.41 5.10
C LYS A 52 -8.26 -6.13 4.51
N LEU A 53 -7.00 -6.19 4.09
CA LEU A 53 -6.41 -5.14 3.25
C LEU A 53 -6.63 -5.51 1.79
N LEU A 54 -7.20 -4.58 1.05
CA LEU A 54 -7.49 -4.70 -0.37
C LEU A 54 -6.57 -3.79 -1.17
N LEU A 55 -6.09 -4.29 -2.29
CA LEU A 55 -5.45 -3.52 -3.33
C LEU A 55 -6.45 -3.32 -4.47
N GLU A 56 -6.79 -2.07 -4.75
CA GLU A 56 -7.61 -1.68 -5.87
C GLU A 56 -6.73 -1.51 -7.12
N THR A 57 -7.15 -2.10 -8.24
CA THR A 57 -6.51 -1.98 -9.55
C THR A 57 -7.51 -1.63 -10.63
N GLY A 58 -7.07 -0.89 -11.64
CA GLY A 58 -7.92 -0.46 -12.76
C GLY A 58 -9.18 0.27 -12.27
N ALA A 59 -10.30 0.06 -12.97
CA ALA A 59 -11.55 0.73 -12.65
C ALA A 59 -12.41 0.01 -11.59
N ASN A 60 -12.38 -1.33 -11.52
CA ASN A 60 -13.35 -2.13 -10.74
C ASN A 60 -12.76 -3.47 -10.20
N GLU A 61 -11.44 -3.58 -10.06
CA GLU A 61 -10.81 -4.82 -9.58
C GLU A 61 -10.23 -4.63 -8.18
N SER A 62 -10.57 -5.55 -7.26
CA SER A 62 -10.05 -5.54 -5.89
C SER A 62 -9.37 -6.86 -5.57
N TRP A 63 -8.16 -6.80 -5.00
CA TRP A 63 -7.34 -7.96 -4.66
C TRP A 63 -7.07 -8.01 -3.15
N ILE A 64 -7.22 -9.17 -2.51
CA ILE A 64 -6.87 -9.32 -1.10
C ILE A 64 -5.34 -9.36 -0.95
N LEU A 65 -4.76 -8.38 -0.26
CA LEU A 65 -3.35 -8.37 0.12
C LEU A 65 -3.10 -9.17 1.41
N ALA A 66 -3.95 -8.96 2.41
CA ALA A 66 -3.80 -9.59 3.72
C ALA A 66 -5.15 -9.75 4.43
N ASN A 67 -5.35 -10.90 5.07
CA ASN A 67 -6.45 -11.11 6.02
C ASN A 67 -5.97 -10.74 7.43
N LEU A 68 -6.70 -9.88 8.12
CA LEU A 68 -6.31 -9.34 9.42
C LEU A 68 -6.98 -10.13 10.55
N THR A 69 -6.48 -11.33 10.79
CA THR A 69 -7.08 -12.28 11.73
C THR A 69 -6.78 -12.01 13.21
N LYS A 70 -5.79 -11.14 13.48
CA LYS A 70 -5.35 -10.78 14.84
C LYS A 70 -5.73 -9.33 15.14
N SER A 71 -6.24 -9.08 16.34
CA SER A 71 -6.64 -7.73 16.79
C SER A 71 -5.49 -6.72 16.75
N GLN A 72 -4.26 -7.13 17.06
CA GLN A 72 -3.07 -6.29 16.96
C GLN A 72 -2.82 -5.83 15.52
N ILE A 73 -2.87 -6.75 14.56
CA ILE A 73 -2.64 -6.44 13.14
C ILE A 73 -3.76 -5.56 12.59
N LEU A 74 -5.00 -5.75 13.05
CA LEU A 74 -6.11 -4.85 12.73
C LEU A 74 -5.87 -3.43 13.26
N ALA A 75 -5.32 -3.28 14.47
CA ALA A 75 -4.98 -1.96 15.03
C ALA A 75 -3.88 -1.27 14.24
N GLU A 76 -2.88 -2.01 13.75
CA GLU A 76 -1.85 -1.50 12.84
C GLU A 76 -2.44 -1.06 11.50
N ALA A 77 -3.36 -1.84 10.92
CA ALA A 77 -4.04 -1.46 9.68
C ALA A 77 -4.93 -0.21 9.84
N LYS A 78 -5.60 -0.04 10.99
CA LYS A 78 -6.34 1.18 11.31
C LYS A 78 -5.41 2.39 11.45
N SER A 79 -4.29 2.23 12.14
CA SER A 79 -3.25 3.27 12.25
C SER A 79 -2.69 3.66 10.88
N PHE A 80 -2.53 2.69 9.97
CA PHE A 80 -2.16 2.94 8.58
C PHE A 80 -3.20 3.81 7.85
N GLU A 81 -4.49 3.49 7.95
CA GLU A 81 -5.58 4.30 7.36
C GLU A 81 -5.63 5.73 7.92
N GLU A 82 -5.47 5.89 9.23
CA GLU A 82 -5.43 7.22 9.86
C GLU A 82 -4.22 8.05 9.39
N ALA A 83 -3.05 7.42 9.24
CA ALA A 83 -1.88 8.07 8.68
C ALA A 83 -2.10 8.42 7.20
N LYS A 84 -2.77 7.55 6.45
CA LYS A 84 -3.07 7.73 5.02
C LYS A 84 -3.95 8.96 4.82
N GLN A 85 -5.00 9.12 5.64
CA GLN A 85 -5.86 10.31 5.65
C GLN A 85 -5.08 11.60 5.93
N LYS A 86 -4.16 11.58 6.91
CA LYS A 86 -3.29 12.74 7.23
C LYS A 86 -2.32 13.10 6.10
N ALA A 87 -1.93 12.11 5.31
CA ALA A 87 -1.10 12.28 4.12
C ALA A 87 -1.93 12.56 2.84
N ASN A 88 -3.14 13.12 2.97
CA ASN A 88 -4.07 13.35 1.85
C ASN A 88 -4.24 12.12 0.95
N PHE A 89 -4.42 10.98 1.61
CA PHE A 89 -4.59 9.66 1.03
C PHE A 89 -3.39 9.09 0.27
N VAL A 90 -2.25 9.79 0.28
CA VAL A 90 -1.01 9.32 -0.34
C VAL A 90 -0.36 8.26 0.53
N HIS A 91 0.05 7.16 -0.10
CA HIS A 91 0.73 6.06 0.54
C HIS A 91 1.60 5.32 -0.48
N PHE A 92 2.41 4.36 -0.03
CA PHE A 92 3.18 3.52 -0.92
C PHE A 92 2.92 2.03 -0.71
N LEU A 93 3.12 1.26 -1.77
CA LEU A 93 3.25 -0.19 -1.74
C LEU A 93 4.64 -0.55 -2.24
N ALA A 94 5.35 -1.40 -1.49
CA ALA A 94 6.70 -1.81 -1.82
C ALA A 94 6.84 -3.34 -1.73
N VAL A 95 7.76 -3.88 -2.52
CA VAL A 95 8.11 -5.30 -2.50
C VAL A 95 9.61 -5.43 -2.26
N GLN A 96 10.00 -6.22 -1.26
CA GLN A 96 11.39 -6.49 -0.91
C GLN A 96 11.65 -7.99 -0.71
N SER A 97 12.89 -8.43 -0.87
CA SER A 97 13.26 -9.82 -0.63
C SER A 97 13.25 -10.22 0.84
N SER A 98 13.59 -9.27 1.72
CA SER A 98 13.66 -9.44 3.18
C SER A 98 13.56 -8.09 3.90
N PRO A 99 13.28 -8.07 5.21
CA PRO A 99 13.29 -6.85 6.04
C PRO A 99 14.65 -6.14 6.10
N THR A 100 15.73 -6.87 5.87
CA THR A 100 17.11 -6.35 5.86
C THR A 100 17.57 -5.92 4.47
N SER A 101 16.72 -6.02 3.44
CA SER A 101 17.07 -5.62 2.09
C SER A 101 17.13 -4.10 1.98
N GLU A 102 18.24 -3.58 1.47
CA GLU A 102 18.39 -2.15 1.17
C GLU A 102 17.82 -1.76 -0.20
N ARG A 103 17.24 -2.71 -0.94
CA ARG A 103 16.67 -2.48 -2.28
C ARG A 103 15.22 -2.93 -2.36
N PHE A 104 14.42 -2.15 -3.08
CA PHE A 104 13.08 -2.52 -3.50
C PHE A 104 13.13 -3.28 -4.83
N ALA A 105 12.37 -4.37 -4.94
CA ALA A 105 12.09 -5.02 -6.20
C ALA A 105 10.97 -4.32 -6.97
N GLY A 106 10.05 -3.67 -6.25
CA GLY A 106 9.00 -2.82 -6.80
C GLY A 106 8.59 -1.78 -5.76
N PHE A 107 8.22 -0.60 -6.23
CA PHE A 107 7.77 0.52 -5.41
C PHE A 107 6.76 1.34 -6.21
N TRP A 108 5.59 1.56 -5.61
CA TRP A 108 4.50 2.34 -6.18
C TRP A 108 4.04 3.37 -5.16
N LEU A 109 3.95 4.62 -5.61
CA LEU A 109 3.28 5.68 -4.88
C LEU A 109 1.84 5.72 -5.36
N CYS A 110 0.91 5.65 -4.41
CA CYS A 110 -0.53 5.51 -4.63
C CYS A 110 -1.27 6.67 -3.95
N ARG A 111 -2.46 6.98 -4.44
CA ARG A 111 -3.37 7.94 -3.81
C ARG A 111 -4.81 7.47 -4.01
N GLU A 112 -5.55 7.38 -2.92
CA GLU A 112 -7.00 7.18 -2.97
C GLU A 112 -7.68 8.53 -3.27
N LEU A 113 -8.60 8.54 -4.23
CA LEU A 113 -9.31 9.73 -4.73
C LEU A 113 -10.71 9.84 -4.14
#